data_AF-A0A5C3E2W4-F1
#
_entry.id   AF-A0A5C3E2W4-F1
#
_cell.length_a   1.000
_cell.length_b   1.000
_cell.length_c   1.000
_cell.angle_alpha   90.00
_cell.angle_beta   90.00
_cell.angle_gamma   90.00
#
_symmetry.space_group_name_H-M   'P 1'
#
loop_
_entity.id
_entity.type
_entity.pdbx_description
1 polymer ?
#
loop_
_entity_poly.entity_id
_entity_poly.type
_entity_poly.pdbx_seq_one_letter_code
_entity_poly.pdbx_strand_id
1 'polypeptide(L)'
;MSSPPSISPSFSAARLPTNTSSPNRNPSLLSIPTASSASTADQSPTTPTDAAVTPVNPRSVANFDQYSIASNQSLSTNPAHGQDEQALQNLTADDVHNPRPSSSSTMGNVSEQSAMDQVLSGILTMQKELSRLHIRMDAMESQNEAAARRNSFYNSMTPGSMSPSLKSPGLLPRLGRRSSSPPKNGTMDMLHAPHLSMGGSTYAQPAPLLAEEPKLGLWAVVPAGGAGTRLWPLSRESYPKFLLDLTGSGRTLLQSTWDRLLPLAGQAQMMIVTGQAHVGGVSAQLPELEQANVLAEPSPKESMAAIGLAAAVLLQRDPEAVLGSFAADHIISGRDAFESAVTEAVATAKAGYLVTIGIAPSHPSTGFGYIKLGEKLSVNEAPNARRVTEFKEKPDARTASAYLSTGDYRWNGGMFVVKAKVLLDLLKETVPELHDGLTRIAAVWDSDARGAVMSEIWPTLPKIAIDHAVAEPASKVGKVAVIPATFGWDDVGDFSSLADLIPAEEGEPRILGDSRLVVTESQAGGLIIPAAGRPIACLGVDDVVVVDTPDALLITTRARSQDVKKIVGRTKKVYPELC
;
A
#
# COMPACT_ATOMS: atom_id res chain seq x y z
N MET A 1 -19.23 -62.00 -0.64
CA MET A 1 -17.88 -61.41 -0.53
C MET A 1 -18.00 -59.97 -0.04
N SER A 2 -17.82 -59.64 1.24
CA SER A 2 -18.21 -60.34 2.49
C SER A 2 -17.82 -59.43 3.67
N SER A 3 -18.80 -58.74 4.24
CA SER A 3 -18.76 -58.03 5.52
C SER A 3 -19.16 -58.98 6.69
N PRO A 4 -19.37 -58.51 7.94
CA PRO A 4 -18.94 -57.25 8.55
C PRO A 4 -17.75 -57.50 9.51
N PRO A 5 -17.85 -57.79 10.84
CA PRO A 5 -18.99 -57.75 11.77
C PRO A 5 -19.14 -56.41 12.51
N SER A 6 -20.31 -56.19 13.12
CA SER A 6 -20.63 -55.07 14.03
C SER A 6 -21.14 -55.62 15.37
N ILE A 7 -20.82 -55.00 16.51
CA ILE A 7 -21.46 -55.32 17.80
C ILE A 7 -21.78 -54.04 18.60
N SER A 8 -23.00 -53.97 19.13
CA SER A 8 -23.40 -53.07 20.23
C SER A 8 -24.30 -53.86 21.20
N PRO A 9 -24.03 -53.77 22.52
CA PRO A 9 -25.07 -53.43 23.52
C PRO A 9 -24.49 -52.63 24.73
N SER A 10 -25.26 -51.99 25.63
CA SER A 10 -26.65 -51.51 25.65
C SER A 10 -26.89 -50.61 26.90
N PHE A 11 -28.04 -49.93 26.97
CA PHE A 11 -28.76 -49.43 28.17
C PHE A 11 -28.20 -49.74 29.58
N SER A 12 -28.12 -48.70 30.44
CA SER A 12 -29.14 -48.46 31.49
C SER A 12 -28.98 -47.07 32.13
N ALA A 13 -29.89 -46.66 33.05
CA ALA A 13 -30.03 -45.29 33.54
C ALA A 13 -30.09 -45.16 35.07
N ALA A 14 -29.52 -44.07 35.62
CA ALA A 14 -29.77 -43.44 36.93
C ALA A 14 -28.79 -42.25 37.14
N ARG A 15 -29.05 -41.20 37.94
CA ARG A 15 -30.28 -40.60 38.52
C ARG A 15 -29.96 -39.15 38.96
N LEU A 16 -30.98 -38.31 39.10
CA LEU A 16 -30.90 -37.02 39.83
C LEU A 16 -30.73 -37.24 41.35
N PRO A 17 -30.13 -36.28 42.08
CA PRO A 17 -30.91 -35.20 42.72
C PRO A 17 -30.37 -33.80 42.38
N THR A 18 -31.09 -32.66 42.34
CA THR A 18 -32.31 -32.13 43.02
C THR A 18 -32.20 -31.85 44.53
N ASN A 19 -31.86 -30.60 44.87
CA ASN A 19 -32.59 -29.69 45.77
C ASN A 19 -31.85 -28.33 45.82
N THR A 20 -32.41 -27.17 45.45
CA THR A 20 -33.54 -26.40 46.02
C THR A 20 -33.31 -25.83 47.43
N SER A 21 -33.01 -24.53 47.51
CA SER A 21 -33.66 -23.61 48.48
C SER A 21 -33.23 -22.14 48.27
N SER A 22 -34.18 -21.27 47.93
CA SER A 22 -34.21 -19.88 48.44
C SER A 22 -35.17 -19.86 49.64
N PRO A 23 -35.07 -18.92 50.61
CA PRO A 23 -35.78 -17.65 50.43
C PRO A 23 -35.23 -16.38 51.15
N ASN A 24 -35.27 -15.24 50.46
CA ASN A 24 -35.90 -13.97 50.89
C ASN A 24 -35.65 -13.39 52.32
N ARG A 25 -34.96 -12.23 52.43
CA ARG A 25 -35.51 -10.97 53.02
C ARG A 25 -34.56 -9.74 52.99
N ASN A 26 -35.19 -8.56 52.98
CA ASN A 26 -34.64 -7.18 53.09
C ASN A 26 -34.87 -6.64 54.54
N PRO A 27 -34.51 -5.40 54.94
CA PRO A 27 -33.38 -4.50 54.58
C PRO A 27 -32.72 -3.91 55.88
N SER A 28 -32.24 -2.63 55.88
CA SER A 28 -31.82 -1.76 57.03
C SER A 28 -30.30 -1.69 57.31
N LEU A 29 -29.68 -0.66 57.90
CA LEU A 29 -29.82 0.84 58.00
C LEU A 29 -28.61 1.36 58.85
N LEU A 30 -28.45 2.69 59.03
CA LEU A 30 -27.47 3.37 59.92
C LEU A 30 -25.99 3.36 59.43
N SER A 31 -25.15 4.37 59.65
CA SER A 31 -25.41 5.74 60.13
C SER A 31 -24.30 6.74 59.74
N ILE A 32 -24.64 8.03 59.81
CA ILE A 32 -23.77 9.20 59.58
C ILE A 32 -23.07 9.62 60.90
N PRO A 33 -21.94 10.34 60.86
CA PRO A 33 -21.80 11.52 61.73
C PRO A 33 -21.44 12.81 60.96
N THR A 34 -22.02 13.93 61.40
CA THR A 34 -21.94 15.25 60.73
C THR A 34 -21.19 16.31 61.55
N ALA A 35 -20.39 17.14 60.88
CA ALA A 35 -20.10 18.54 61.27
C ALA A 35 -19.64 19.30 60.00
N SER A 36 -20.13 20.47 59.56
CA SER A 36 -21.04 21.53 60.09
C SER A 36 -20.39 22.76 60.76
N SER A 37 -19.65 23.56 59.99
CA SER A 37 -19.70 25.04 59.99
C SER A 37 -18.96 25.58 58.75
N ALA A 38 -19.31 26.61 57.97
CA ALA A 38 -20.26 27.76 58.01
C ALA A 38 -19.54 29.13 58.06
N SER A 39 -20.19 30.16 57.49
CA SER A 39 -19.67 31.50 57.12
C SER A 39 -18.78 31.55 55.86
N THR A 40 -19.02 32.30 54.76
CA THR A 40 -19.81 33.50 54.35
C THR A 40 -19.01 34.81 54.18
N ALA A 41 -19.51 35.67 53.28
CA ALA A 41 -18.93 36.88 52.67
C ALA A 41 -17.78 36.60 51.67
N ASP A 42 -17.83 36.95 50.38
CA ASP A 42 -18.38 38.11 49.61
C ASP A 42 -17.46 39.34 49.57
N GLN A 43 -16.96 39.67 48.36
CA GLN A 43 -17.01 41.00 47.73
C GLN A 43 -16.17 41.07 46.44
N SER A 44 -16.62 41.91 45.50
CA SER A 44 -15.96 42.34 44.27
C SER A 44 -16.57 43.68 43.86
N PRO A 45 -16.00 44.47 42.93
CA PRO A 45 -14.61 44.54 42.45
C PRO A 45 -14.02 45.97 42.59
N THR A 46 -12.74 46.17 42.22
CA THR A 46 -12.21 47.50 41.88
C THR A 46 -11.30 47.47 40.65
N THR A 47 -11.52 48.41 39.72
CA THR A 47 -10.62 48.73 38.59
C THR A 47 -9.59 49.78 39.03
N PRO A 48 -8.52 50.00 38.23
CA PRO A 48 -8.50 51.25 37.46
C PRO A 48 -7.92 51.16 36.03
N THR A 49 -8.67 51.79 35.11
CA THR A 49 -8.25 52.79 34.12
C THR A 49 -7.01 52.61 33.22
N ASP A 50 -7.28 52.61 31.90
CA ASP A 50 -6.51 53.05 30.72
C ASP A 50 -4.98 53.26 30.75
N ALA A 51 -4.31 52.62 29.78
CA ALA A 51 -3.31 53.28 28.94
C ALA A 51 -3.36 52.71 27.50
N ALA A 52 -3.67 53.55 26.50
CA ALA A 52 -3.76 53.12 25.11
C ALA A 52 -2.42 53.31 24.36
N VAL A 53 -1.91 52.24 23.72
CA VAL A 53 -0.76 52.30 22.80
C VAL A 53 -1.05 51.45 21.56
N THR A 54 -0.82 52.01 20.38
CA THR A 54 -1.00 51.33 19.09
C THR A 54 0.21 50.46 18.71
N PRO A 55 0.01 49.25 18.16
CA PRO A 55 1.09 48.47 17.56
C PRO A 55 1.47 49.05 16.18
N VAL A 56 2.57 49.80 16.13
CA VAL A 56 3.16 50.28 14.87
C VAL A 56 4.00 49.17 14.22
N ASN A 57 3.84 49.01 12.91
CA ASN A 57 4.47 48.00 12.08
C ASN A 57 5.99 48.24 11.86
N PRO A 58 6.90 47.33 12.28
CA PRO A 58 8.34 47.47 12.04
C PRO A 58 8.77 46.81 10.71
N ARG A 59 9.16 47.64 9.72
CA ARG A 59 9.90 47.21 8.52
C ARG A 59 11.38 47.60 8.62
N SER A 60 12.26 46.64 8.87
CA SER A 60 13.72 46.68 8.63
C SER A 60 14.22 45.24 8.58
N VAL A 61 14.84 44.69 7.50
CA VAL A 61 16.04 45.12 6.74
C VAL A 61 17.34 44.77 7.49
N ALA A 62 18.36 44.29 6.75
CA ALA A 62 19.59 43.61 7.19
C ALA A 62 19.37 42.15 7.68
N ASN A 63 20.21 41.15 7.33
CA ASN A 63 21.31 41.07 6.35
C ASN A 63 21.30 39.68 5.68
N PHE A 64 21.88 39.57 4.49
CA PHE A 64 22.30 38.30 3.89
C PHE A 64 23.63 38.52 3.16
N ASP A 65 24.68 37.83 3.59
CA ASP A 65 26.02 38.03 3.03
C ASP A 65 26.15 37.47 1.62
N GLN A 66 26.85 38.22 0.77
CA GLN A 66 27.30 37.75 -0.53
C GLN A 66 28.70 37.17 -0.44
N TYR A 67 28.88 35.95 -0.94
CA TYR A 67 30.13 35.58 -1.61
C TYR A 67 29.81 35.12 -3.04
N SER A 68 30.67 35.53 -3.96
CA SER A 68 30.59 35.28 -5.41
C SER A 68 31.90 34.64 -5.88
N ILE A 69 32.15 34.61 -7.19
CA ILE A 69 33.32 34.01 -7.88
C ILE A 69 33.19 32.48 -8.04
N ALA A 70 33.21 31.89 -9.24
CA ALA A 70 33.26 32.49 -10.58
C ALA A 70 32.58 31.62 -11.65
N SER A 71 32.10 32.28 -12.71
CA SER A 71 31.76 31.68 -14.00
C SER A 71 33.02 31.21 -14.74
N ASN A 72 32.90 30.19 -15.61
CA ASN A 72 33.90 29.94 -16.63
C ASN A 72 33.26 29.46 -17.95
N GLN A 73 33.35 30.30 -18.98
CA GLN A 73 33.02 29.97 -20.37
C GLN A 73 33.93 30.79 -21.29
N SER A 74 34.57 30.15 -22.27
CA SER A 74 34.71 30.60 -23.67
C SER A 74 35.80 29.79 -24.41
N LEU A 75 35.87 29.97 -25.74
CA LEU A 75 36.75 29.31 -26.72
C LEU A 75 36.31 27.89 -27.12
N SER A 76 36.00 27.53 -28.37
CA SER A 76 35.41 28.18 -29.58
C SER A 76 36.03 27.54 -30.84
N THR A 77 35.21 27.05 -31.79
CA THR A 77 35.47 26.92 -33.26
C THR A 77 36.74 26.19 -33.75
N ASN A 78 36.77 25.40 -34.84
CA ASN A 78 35.82 25.13 -35.94
C ASN A 78 36.15 23.76 -36.62
N PRO A 79 35.38 23.27 -37.62
CA PRO A 79 35.50 21.91 -38.16
C PRO A 79 36.21 21.81 -39.55
N ALA A 80 36.59 20.58 -39.96
CA ALA A 80 36.55 20.10 -41.36
C ALA A 80 37.02 18.62 -41.50
N HIS A 81 36.32 17.81 -42.34
CA HIS A 81 36.70 16.55 -43.03
C HIS A 81 37.41 15.38 -42.25
N GLY A 82 37.34 14.11 -42.67
CA GLY A 82 36.52 13.46 -43.72
C GLY A 82 37.20 12.23 -44.34
N GLN A 83 36.46 11.11 -44.49
CA GLN A 83 36.88 9.81 -45.08
C GLN A 83 38.00 9.08 -44.28
N ASP A 84 38.00 7.76 -44.06
CA ASP A 84 37.88 6.65 -45.02
C ASP A 84 37.21 5.39 -44.43
N GLU A 85 36.65 4.55 -45.32
CA GLU A 85 36.03 3.26 -45.02
C GLU A 85 36.45 2.22 -46.07
N GLN A 86 37.48 1.39 -45.78
CA GLN A 86 37.70 0.09 -46.46
C GLN A 86 38.87 -0.74 -45.89
N ALA A 87 38.98 -1.97 -46.40
CA ALA A 87 40.14 -2.89 -46.35
C ALA A 87 40.48 -3.57 -45.00
N LEU A 88 39.68 -4.58 -44.64
CA LEU A 88 40.17 -5.75 -43.87
C LEU A 88 39.86 -7.06 -44.63
N GLN A 89 40.89 -7.67 -45.22
CA GLN A 89 40.86 -9.04 -45.75
C GLN A 89 42.24 -9.72 -45.60
N ASN A 90 42.20 -11.05 -45.48
CA ASN A 90 43.22 -12.05 -45.85
C ASN A 90 44.40 -12.42 -44.91
N LEU A 91 44.50 -13.75 -44.66
CA LEU A 91 45.71 -14.61 -44.52
C LEU A 91 46.55 -14.51 -43.21
N THR A 92 47.20 -15.56 -42.65
CA THR A 92 46.96 -17.04 -42.58
C THR A 92 47.72 -17.63 -41.36
N ALA A 93 47.85 -18.97 -41.22
CA ALA A 93 48.40 -19.68 -40.04
C ALA A 93 49.88 -20.15 -40.18
N ASP A 94 50.30 -21.06 -39.27
CA ASP A 94 51.55 -21.87 -39.19
C ASP A 94 52.80 -21.12 -38.60
N ASP A 95 53.75 -21.71 -37.83
CA ASP A 95 53.91 -23.11 -37.36
C ASP A 95 54.80 -23.34 -36.07
N VAL A 96 54.63 -24.51 -35.43
CA VAL A 96 55.55 -25.41 -34.62
C VAL A 96 56.73 -24.92 -33.69
N HIS A 97 56.56 -25.20 -32.38
CA HIS A 97 57.47 -25.78 -31.32
C HIS A 97 58.98 -25.44 -31.07
N ASN A 98 59.26 -24.84 -29.89
CA ASN A 98 60.20 -25.22 -28.76
C ASN A 98 61.67 -25.71 -29.02
N PRO A 99 62.71 -25.23 -28.27
CA PRO A 99 62.96 -25.68 -26.87
C PRO A 99 63.52 -24.64 -25.85
N ARG A 100 63.66 -25.07 -24.58
CA ARG A 100 64.22 -24.39 -23.39
C ARG A 100 65.64 -24.91 -23.02
N PRO A 101 66.38 -24.38 -22.01
CA PRO A 101 66.27 -23.09 -21.29
C PRO A 101 67.60 -22.29 -21.13
N SER A 102 67.51 -21.00 -20.76
CA SER A 102 68.59 -20.28 -20.04
C SER A 102 68.01 -19.17 -19.14
N SER A 103 68.79 -18.71 -18.15
CA SER A 103 68.31 -17.88 -17.03
C SER A 103 68.56 -16.38 -17.16
N SER A 104 67.56 -15.54 -16.89
CA SER A 104 67.68 -14.38 -15.98
C SER A 104 66.33 -13.73 -15.66
N SER A 105 66.28 -13.11 -14.49
CA SER A 105 65.17 -12.43 -13.82
C SER A 105 64.51 -11.26 -14.58
N THR A 106 63.18 -11.35 -14.77
CA THR A 106 62.22 -10.23 -14.62
C THR A 106 60.89 -10.77 -14.10
N MET A 107 60.36 -10.25 -12.98
CA MET A 107 58.97 -10.45 -12.55
C MET A 107 58.26 -9.10 -12.46
N GLY A 108 57.03 -9.02 -12.99
CA GLY A 108 56.21 -7.81 -13.02
C GLY A 108 55.80 -7.41 -14.44
N ASN A 109 54.57 -7.79 -14.83
CA ASN A 109 53.70 -7.21 -15.89
C ASN A 109 52.70 -8.25 -16.47
N VAL A 110 52.97 -9.55 -16.35
CA VAL A 110 52.19 -10.63 -17.01
C VAL A 110 50.73 -10.72 -16.53
N SER A 111 50.41 -10.23 -15.33
CA SER A 111 49.06 -10.33 -14.75
C SER A 111 48.03 -9.38 -15.35
N GLU A 112 48.41 -8.15 -15.71
CA GLU A 112 47.44 -7.13 -16.14
C GLU A 112 47.03 -7.30 -17.61
N GLN A 113 47.96 -7.65 -18.49
CA GLN A 113 47.63 -7.98 -19.89
C GLN A 113 46.70 -9.20 -19.96
N SER A 114 46.99 -10.26 -19.20
CA SER A 114 46.15 -11.46 -19.12
C SER A 114 44.73 -11.17 -18.61
N ALA A 115 44.57 -10.22 -17.67
CA ALA A 115 43.25 -9.78 -17.22
C ALA A 115 42.51 -8.96 -18.30
N MET A 116 43.21 -8.08 -19.02
CA MET A 116 42.60 -7.27 -20.08
C MET A 116 42.15 -8.12 -21.28
N ASP A 117 42.94 -9.12 -21.66
CA ASP A 117 42.60 -10.07 -22.73
C ASP A 117 41.35 -10.91 -22.38
N GLN A 118 41.20 -11.30 -21.11
CA GLN A 118 39.98 -11.98 -20.64
C GLN A 118 38.75 -11.08 -20.72
N VAL A 119 38.88 -9.79 -20.36
CA VAL A 119 37.78 -8.81 -20.49
C VAL A 119 37.40 -8.58 -21.95
N LEU A 120 38.39 -8.40 -22.85
CA LEU A 120 38.14 -8.25 -24.29
C LEU A 120 37.49 -9.50 -24.90
N SER A 121 37.94 -10.70 -24.52
CA SER A 121 37.34 -11.97 -24.94
C SER A 121 35.88 -12.10 -24.47
N GLY A 122 35.58 -11.67 -23.24
CA GLY A 122 34.21 -11.58 -22.72
C GLY A 122 33.32 -10.63 -23.54
N ILE A 123 33.81 -9.43 -23.85
CA ILE A 123 33.09 -8.44 -24.66
C ILE A 123 32.79 -8.96 -26.07
N LEU A 124 33.80 -9.54 -26.75
CA LEU A 124 33.62 -10.13 -28.09
C LEU A 124 32.67 -11.34 -28.09
N THR A 125 32.60 -12.08 -26.98
CA THR A 125 31.64 -13.18 -26.80
C THR A 125 30.22 -12.65 -26.63
N MET A 126 30.01 -11.63 -25.79
CA MET A 126 28.70 -10.98 -25.62
C MET A 126 28.20 -10.34 -26.91
N GLN A 127 29.06 -9.69 -27.69
CA GLN A 127 28.70 -9.14 -29.00
C GLN A 127 28.25 -10.23 -29.98
N LYS A 128 28.91 -11.40 -30.02
CA LYS A 128 28.50 -12.53 -30.85
C LYS A 128 27.14 -13.11 -30.46
N GLU A 129 26.83 -13.21 -29.16
CA GLU A 129 25.51 -13.66 -28.71
C GLU A 129 24.42 -12.63 -28.99
N LEU A 130 24.70 -11.33 -28.87
CA LEU A 130 23.77 -10.27 -29.28
C LEU A 130 23.47 -10.32 -30.79
N SER A 131 24.47 -10.55 -31.65
CA SER A 131 24.25 -10.77 -33.09
C SER A 131 23.43 -12.02 -33.38
N ARG A 132 23.66 -13.12 -32.64
CA ARG A 132 22.87 -14.36 -32.75
C ARG A 132 21.41 -14.15 -32.34
N LEU A 133 21.16 -13.35 -31.30
CA LEU A 133 19.82 -12.99 -30.85
C LEU A 133 19.08 -12.14 -31.88
N HIS A 134 19.73 -11.13 -32.48
CA HIS A 134 19.13 -10.32 -33.56
C HIS A 134 18.69 -11.19 -34.74
N ILE A 135 19.60 -12.00 -35.31
CA ILE A 135 19.29 -12.91 -36.44
C ILE A 135 18.13 -13.87 -36.10
N ARG A 136 18.00 -14.27 -34.83
CA ARG A 136 16.90 -15.13 -34.38
C ARG A 136 15.58 -14.38 -34.21
N MET A 137 15.63 -13.09 -33.88
CA MET A 137 14.48 -12.20 -33.79
C MET A 137 13.92 -11.89 -35.19
N ASP A 138 14.78 -11.46 -36.12
CA ASP A 138 14.46 -11.22 -37.54
C ASP A 138 13.80 -12.46 -38.18
N ALA A 139 14.30 -13.66 -37.83
CA ALA A 139 13.76 -14.93 -38.29
C ALA A 139 12.40 -15.29 -37.68
N MET A 140 12.12 -14.90 -36.43
CA MET A 140 10.79 -15.08 -35.82
C MET A 140 9.77 -14.07 -36.38
N GLU A 141 10.16 -12.82 -36.58
CA GLU A 141 9.31 -11.81 -37.23
C GLU A 141 8.94 -12.24 -38.67
N SER A 142 9.92 -12.72 -39.43
CA SER A 142 9.71 -13.31 -40.76
C SER A 142 8.75 -14.52 -40.74
N GLN A 143 8.78 -15.34 -39.69
CA GLN A 143 7.86 -16.48 -39.52
C GLN A 143 6.45 -16.04 -39.11
N ASN A 144 6.33 -15.03 -38.23
CA ASN A 144 5.04 -14.45 -37.85
C ASN A 144 4.35 -13.75 -39.04
N GLU A 145 5.09 -13.00 -39.85
CA GLU A 145 4.57 -12.46 -41.12
C GLU A 145 4.08 -13.58 -42.07
N ALA A 146 4.85 -14.65 -42.21
CA ALA A 146 4.45 -15.79 -43.04
C ALA A 146 3.21 -16.52 -42.49
N ALA A 147 3.03 -16.56 -41.16
CA ALA A 147 1.83 -17.10 -40.52
C ALA A 147 0.61 -16.19 -40.72
N ALA A 148 0.74 -14.87 -40.51
CA ALA A 148 -0.31 -13.88 -40.73
C ALA A 148 -0.80 -13.89 -42.19
N ARG A 149 0.13 -13.95 -43.16
CA ARG A 149 -0.19 -14.05 -44.59
C ARG A 149 -0.92 -15.36 -44.95
N ARG A 150 -0.69 -16.48 -44.23
CA ARG A 150 -1.47 -17.72 -44.39
C ARG A 150 -2.89 -17.60 -43.83
N ASN A 151 -3.06 -17.01 -42.64
CA ASN A 151 -4.39 -16.82 -42.06
C ASN A 151 -5.26 -15.88 -42.91
N SER A 152 -4.67 -14.83 -43.48
CA SER A 152 -5.34 -13.93 -44.43
C SER A 152 -5.90 -14.69 -45.65
N PHE A 153 -5.17 -15.69 -46.16
CA PHE A 153 -5.57 -16.46 -47.33
C PHE A 153 -6.82 -17.34 -47.10
N TYR A 154 -7.05 -17.83 -45.89
CA TYR A 154 -8.19 -18.71 -45.57
C TYR A 154 -9.52 -17.97 -45.38
N ASN A 155 -9.52 -16.66 -45.14
CA ASN A 155 -10.74 -15.87 -44.93
C ASN A 155 -11.41 -15.34 -46.22
N SER A 156 -10.96 -15.78 -47.40
CA SER A 156 -11.40 -15.23 -48.71
C SER A 156 -12.33 -16.15 -49.53
N MET A 157 -13.10 -17.04 -48.89
CA MET A 157 -14.09 -17.91 -49.56
C MET A 157 -15.45 -18.02 -48.84
N THR A 158 -16.41 -17.16 -49.18
CA THR A 158 -17.81 -17.54 -49.46
C THR A 158 -18.58 -16.38 -50.14
N PRO A 159 -19.68 -16.61 -50.91
CA PRO A 159 -20.18 -15.61 -51.85
C PRO A 159 -21.58 -15.03 -51.55
N GLY A 160 -21.71 -13.72 -51.80
CA GLY A 160 -22.84 -13.16 -52.57
C GLY A 160 -24.10 -12.66 -51.84
N SER A 161 -24.37 -11.36 -52.03
CA SER A 161 -25.73 -10.84 -52.32
C SER A 161 -25.60 -9.47 -53.02
N MET A 162 -26.65 -8.98 -53.70
CA MET A 162 -26.57 -7.78 -54.53
C MET A 162 -27.26 -6.53 -53.95
N SER A 163 -26.65 -5.39 -54.30
CA SER A 163 -27.15 -4.00 -54.41
C SER A 163 -28.66 -3.85 -54.75
N PRO A 164 -29.33 -2.73 -54.38
CA PRO A 164 -29.01 -1.43 -55.00
C PRO A 164 -29.05 -0.16 -54.11
N SER A 165 -28.47 0.90 -54.68
CA SER A 165 -28.32 2.27 -54.16
C SER A 165 -29.62 3.08 -54.20
N LEU A 166 -29.75 4.02 -53.24
CA LEU A 166 -30.60 5.21 -53.36
C LEU A 166 -29.81 6.49 -53.03
N LYS A 167 -30.33 7.64 -53.46
CA LYS A 167 -29.57 8.87 -53.73
C LYS A 167 -29.66 9.93 -52.62
N SER A 168 -28.58 10.68 -52.42
CA SER A 168 -28.55 11.91 -51.64
C SER A 168 -29.22 13.10 -52.36
N PRO A 169 -29.82 14.03 -51.60
CA PRO A 169 -29.86 15.46 -51.91
C PRO A 169 -28.99 16.26 -50.90
N GLY A 170 -28.59 17.48 -51.24
CA GLY A 170 -27.60 18.25 -50.47
C GLY A 170 -28.12 19.42 -49.61
N LEU A 171 -27.21 20.00 -48.82
CA LEU A 171 -26.90 21.44 -48.71
C LEU A 171 -28.11 22.42 -48.74
N LEU A 172 -28.40 23.22 -47.70
CA LEU A 172 -27.55 24.23 -47.02
C LEU A 172 -28.09 24.57 -45.59
N PRO A 173 -27.45 25.46 -44.78
CA PRO A 173 -27.56 25.42 -43.31
C PRO A 173 -28.69 26.27 -42.69
N ARG A 174 -28.90 26.07 -41.38
CA ARG A 174 -29.67 26.99 -40.53
C ARG A 174 -28.88 27.36 -39.26
N LEU A 175 -28.67 28.65 -39.06
CA LEU A 175 -28.00 29.20 -37.87
C LEU A 175 -28.86 28.99 -36.62
N GLY A 176 -28.28 28.38 -35.58
CA GLY A 176 -28.94 28.06 -34.31
C GLY A 176 -28.06 28.36 -33.10
N ARG A 177 -27.74 29.63 -32.86
CA ARG A 177 -26.81 30.08 -31.81
C ARG A 177 -27.42 29.91 -30.40
N ARG A 178 -27.40 28.70 -29.84
CA ARG A 178 -27.71 28.45 -28.42
C ARG A 178 -26.47 28.69 -27.57
N SER A 179 -26.53 29.66 -26.67
CA SER A 179 -25.54 29.87 -25.61
C SER A 179 -25.79 28.90 -24.45
N SER A 180 -24.92 27.90 -24.29
CA SER A 180 -24.88 27.07 -23.09
C SER A 180 -24.08 27.77 -21.99
N SER A 181 -24.77 28.51 -21.13
CA SER A 181 -24.20 28.88 -19.82
C SER A 181 -23.91 27.60 -19.01
N PRO A 182 -22.82 27.53 -18.23
CA PRO A 182 -22.60 26.40 -17.34
C PRO A 182 -23.71 26.34 -16.28
N PRO A 183 -24.11 25.13 -15.83
CA PRO A 183 -25.09 25.00 -14.75
C PRO A 183 -24.53 25.60 -13.47
N LYS A 184 -25.29 26.51 -12.84
CA LYS A 184 -24.98 27.04 -11.52
C LYS A 184 -25.61 26.18 -10.43
N ASN A 185 -24.88 25.98 -9.35
CA ASN A 185 -25.36 25.49 -8.06
C ASN A 185 -26.11 24.14 -8.12
N GLY A 186 -25.41 23.08 -8.51
CA GLY A 186 -25.59 21.80 -7.82
C GLY A 186 -24.76 21.83 -6.53
N THR A 187 -25.34 21.46 -5.39
CA THR A 187 -24.57 21.17 -4.18
C THR A 187 -23.71 19.94 -4.47
N MET A 188 -22.38 20.05 -4.34
CA MET A 188 -21.52 18.85 -4.42
C MET A 188 -21.68 18.03 -3.14
N ASP A 189 -22.24 16.82 -3.25
CA ASP A 189 -22.08 15.79 -2.23
C ASP A 189 -20.64 15.29 -2.28
N MET A 190 -19.78 15.90 -1.47
CA MET A 190 -18.31 15.69 -1.40
C MET A 190 -17.89 14.28 -0.89
N LEU A 191 -18.83 13.31 -0.87
CA LEU A 191 -18.71 11.99 -0.27
C LEU A 191 -18.92 10.82 -1.25
N HIS A 192 -19.38 11.08 -2.49
CA HIS A 192 -19.52 10.03 -3.49
C HIS A 192 -18.27 9.92 -4.38
N ALA A 193 -17.57 8.79 -4.27
CA ALA A 193 -16.56 8.38 -5.23
C ALA A 193 -17.18 8.16 -6.64
N PRO A 194 -16.37 8.27 -7.71
CA PRO A 194 -16.80 7.81 -9.03
C PRO A 194 -17.08 6.31 -8.97
N HIS A 195 -18.36 5.94 -9.15
CA HIS A 195 -18.80 4.56 -8.98
C HIS A 195 -18.25 3.70 -10.13
N LEU A 196 -17.27 2.84 -9.84
CA LEU A 196 -16.72 1.85 -10.77
C LEU A 196 -17.76 0.75 -11.03
N SER A 197 -18.75 1.08 -11.85
CA SER A 197 -19.88 0.22 -12.18
C SER A 197 -19.46 -0.86 -13.19
N MET A 198 -19.35 -2.10 -12.73
CA MET A 198 -19.20 -3.25 -13.61
C MET A 198 -20.51 -3.47 -14.38
N GLY A 199 -20.46 -3.32 -15.70
CA GLY A 199 -21.64 -3.13 -16.55
C GLY A 199 -22.74 -4.20 -16.43
N GLY A 200 -23.87 -3.85 -15.81
CA GLY A 200 -25.12 -4.60 -15.91
C GLY A 200 -25.25 -5.87 -15.05
N SER A 201 -24.21 -6.28 -14.32
CA SER A 201 -24.35 -7.35 -13.32
C SER A 201 -24.79 -6.74 -11.99
N THR A 202 -26.00 -7.10 -11.53
CA THR A 202 -26.39 -6.89 -10.13
C THR A 202 -25.63 -7.90 -9.26
N TYR A 203 -24.38 -7.60 -8.96
CA TYR A 203 -23.67 -8.21 -7.84
C TYR A 203 -24.43 -7.84 -6.57
N ALA A 204 -25.31 -8.74 -6.13
CA ALA A 204 -25.85 -8.70 -4.78
C ALA A 204 -24.64 -8.68 -3.83
N GLN A 205 -24.59 -7.69 -2.92
CA GLN A 205 -23.57 -7.67 -1.89
C GLN A 205 -23.57 -9.04 -1.19
N PRO A 206 -22.42 -9.72 -1.09
CA PRO A 206 -22.36 -11.01 -0.41
C PRO A 206 -22.91 -10.81 1.02
N ALA A 207 -23.80 -11.70 1.44
CA ALA A 207 -24.49 -11.55 2.71
C ALA A 207 -23.47 -11.34 3.86
N PRO A 208 -23.69 -10.38 4.78
CA PRO A 208 -22.72 -10.07 5.83
C PRO A 208 -22.22 -11.31 6.53
N LEU A 209 -20.90 -11.46 6.59
CA LEU A 209 -20.24 -12.56 7.31
C LEU A 209 -20.40 -12.30 8.81
N LEU A 210 -21.55 -12.68 9.37
CA LEU A 210 -21.76 -12.75 10.82
C LEU A 210 -20.83 -13.84 11.37
N ALA A 211 -19.67 -13.43 11.87
CA ALA A 211 -18.69 -14.33 12.46
C ALA A 211 -19.08 -14.68 13.90
N GLU A 212 -18.83 -15.93 14.28
CA GLU A 212 -18.93 -16.40 15.67
C GLU A 212 -17.78 -15.86 16.55
N GLU A 213 -17.74 -16.33 17.80
CA GLU A 213 -16.75 -16.01 18.84
C GLU A 213 -15.29 -15.93 18.33
N PRO A 214 -14.46 -15.01 18.89
CA PRO A 214 -13.11 -14.72 18.41
C PRO A 214 -12.16 -15.92 18.58
N LYS A 215 -11.59 -16.40 17.47
CA LYS A 215 -10.75 -17.61 17.47
C LYS A 215 -9.39 -17.44 18.13
N LEU A 216 -8.79 -16.24 18.06
CA LEU A 216 -7.40 -16.02 18.46
C LEU A 216 -7.22 -15.19 19.75
N GLY A 217 -8.26 -14.48 20.21
CA GLY A 217 -8.10 -13.42 21.22
C GLY A 217 -7.19 -12.32 20.68
N LEU A 218 -7.59 -11.71 19.55
CA LEU A 218 -6.79 -10.79 18.74
C LEU A 218 -7.61 -9.54 18.45
N TRP A 219 -7.11 -8.38 18.87
CA TRP A 219 -7.61 -7.09 18.43
C TRP A 219 -7.05 -6.75 17.04
N ALA A 220 -7.91 -6.77 16.04
CA ALA A 220 -7.57 -6.38 14.67
C ALA A 220 -7.64 -4.85 14.55
N VAL A 221 -6.49 -4.19 14.74
CA VAL A 221 -6.31 -2.75 14.56
C VAL A 221 -6.02 -2.46 13.11
N VAL A 222 -6.82 -1.62 12.48
CA VAL A 222 -6.70 -1.26 11.07
C VAL A 222 -6.43 0.24 10.93
N PRO A 223 -5.16 0.65 10.73
CA PRO A 223 -4.83 2.00 10.31
C PRO A 223 -5.37 2.27 8.91
N ALA A 224 -6.40 3.11 8.83
CA ALA A 224 -7.05 3.58 7.62
C ALA A 224 -6.66 5.04 7.38
N GLY A 225 -5.42 5.22 6.91
CA GLY A 225 -4.82 6.52 6.60
C GLY A 225 -4.25 6.57 5.18
N GLY A 226 -3.79 7.76 4.77
CA GLY A 226 -3.13 7.97 3.47
C GLY A 226 -4.11 8.25 2.32
N ALA A 227 -4.02 9.47 1.76
CA ALA A 227 -4.88 9.92 0.65
C ALA A 227 -4.68 9.18 -0.69
N GLY A 228 -3.65 8.33 -0.82
CA GLY A 228 -3.42 7.52 -2.02
C GLY A 228 -2.95 8.28 -3.27
N THR A 229 -2.59 9.56 -3.16
CA THR A 229 -2.46 10.60 -4.22
C THR A 229 -1.74 10.27 -5.53
N ARG A 230 -1.06 9.12 -5.66
CA ARG A 230 -0.56 8.60 -6.94
C ARG A 230 -1.66 7.91 -7.79
N LEU A 231 -2.81 7.63 -7.19
CA LEU A 231 -4.02 7.11 -7.83
C LEU A 231 -5.09 8.20 -8.10
N TRP A 232 -4.71 9.49 -8.03
CA TRP A 232 -5.53 10.58 -8.52
C TRP A 232 -5.77 10.41 -10.04
N PRO A 233 -6.99 10.63 -10.58
CA PRO A 233 -8.15 11.30 -9.98
C PRO A 233 -9.12 10.40 -9.19
N LEU A 234 -8.88 9.09 -9.07
CA LEU A 234 -9.74 8.19 -8.28
C LEU A 234 -9.63 8.49 -6.77
N SER A 235 -8.41 8.54 -6.26
CA SER A 235 -8.11 8.81 -4.84
C SER A 235 -7.89 10.29 -4.57
N ARG A 236 -8.45 10.83 -3.48
CA ARG A 236 -8.37 12.25 -3.10
C ARG A 236 -8.20 12.44 -1.60
N GLU A 237 -7.87 13.65 -1.18
CA GLU A 237 -7.78 14.00 0.25
C GLU A 237 -9.13 13.93 0.98
N SER A 238 -10.27 13.99 0.28
CA SER A 238 -11.59 13.67 0.85
C SER A 238 -11.90 12.16 0.83
N TYR A 239 -11.57 11.48 -0.26
CA TYR A 239 -11.88 10.06 -0.51
C TYR A 239 -10.59 9.24 -0.75
N PRO A 240 -9.90 8.80 0.32
CA PRO A 240 -8.61 8.10 0.24
C PRO A 240 -8.72 6.70 -0.38
N LYS A 241 -7.59 6.15 -0.89
CA LYS A 241 -7.59 4.88 -1.65
C LYS A 241 -8.17 3.68 -0.91
N PHE A 242 -8.14 3.64 0.43
CA PHE A 242 -8.70 2.52 1.19
C PHE A 242 -10.23 2.40 1.08
N LEU A 243 -10.92 3.50 0.74
CA LEU A 243 -12.37 3.50 0.51
C LEU A 243 -12.75 3.11 -0.93
N LEU A 244 -11.79 2.84 -1.82
CA LEU A 244 -12.05 2.46 -3.22
C LEU A 244 -12.03 0.93 -3.39
N ASP A 245 -12.86 0.43 -4.32
CA ASP A 245 -12.63 -0.88 -4.95
C ASP A 245 -11.65 -0.68 -6.11
N LEU A 246 -10.40 -1.10 -5.91
CA LEU A 246 -9.35 -1.07 -6.92
C LEU A 246 -9.21 -2.41 -7.67
N THR A 247 -10.16 -3.32 -7.52
CA THR A 247 -10.13 -4.69 -8.07
C THR A 247 -11.30 -5.01 -9.00
N GLY A 248 -12.39 -4.24 -8.93
CA GLY A 248 -13.64 -4.55 -9.62
C GLY A 248 -14.41 -5.72 -8.98
N SER A 249 -14.06 -6.08 -7.73
CA SER A 249 -14.65 -7.21 -6.99
C SER A 249 -15.99 -6.88 -6.30
N GLY A 250 -16.37 -5.60 -6.23
CA GLY A 250 -17.52 -5.12 -5.48
C GLY A 250 -17.26 -4.89 -3.99
N ARG A 251 -15.99 -5.00 -3.54
CA ARG A 251 -15.53 -4.70 -2.17
C ARG A 251 -14.38 -3.71 -2.22
N THR A 252 -14.36 -2.75 -1.30
CA THR A 252 -13.27 -1.78 -1.17
C THR A 252 -12.04 -2.40 -0.51
N LEU A 253 -10.87 -1.75 -0.52
CA LEU A 253 -9.69 -2.27 0.18
C LEU A 253 -9.94 -2.40 1.70
N LEU A 254 -10.65 -1.42 2.29
CA LEU A 254 -11.09 -1.44 3.68
C LEU A 254 -12.01 -2.64 3.96
N GLN A 255 -13.04 -2.85 3.14
CA GLN A 255 -13.95 -4.00 3.26
C GLN A 255 -13.23 -5.33 3.06
N SER A 256 -12.31 -5.41 2.08
CA SER A 256 -11.49 -6.60 1.82
C SER A 256 -10.52 -6.91 2.96
N THR A 257 -10.12 -5.89 3.72
CA THR A 257 -9.31 -6.04 4.94
C THR A 257 -10.17 -6.46 6.13
N TRP A 258 -11.38 -5.92 6.27
CA TRP A 258 -12.38 -6.39 7.24
C TRP A 258 -12.74 -7.87 7.02
N ASP A 259 -13.15 -8.26 5.80
CA ASP A 259 -13.58 -9.62 5.43
C ASP A 259 -12.50 -10.70 5.63
N ARG A 260 -11.23 -10.28 5.69
CA ARG A 260 -10.03 -11.10 5.91
C ARG A 260 -9.65 -11.23 7.38
N LEU A 261 -10.00 -10.25 8.21
CA LEU A 261 -9.65 -10.20 9.64
C LEU A 261 -10.79 -10.67 10.55
N LEU A 262 -12.03 -10.45 10.13
CA LEU A 262 -13.24 -10.81 10.88
C LEU A 262 -13.29 -12.31 11.30
N PRO A 263 -12.84 -13.30 10.49
CA PRO A 263 -12.80 -14.71 10.91
C PRO A 263 -11.75 -15.07 11.96
N LEU A 264 -10.84 -14.13 12.29
CA LEU A 264 -9.71 -14.30 13.22
C LEU A 264 -9.94 -13.53 14.53
N ALA A 265 -10.42 -12.29 14.41
CA ALA A 265 -10.64 -11.36 15.51
C ALA A 265 -12.09 -11.34 16.03
N GLY A 266 -13.08 -11.75 15.22
CA GLY A 266 -14.50 -11.54 15.54
C GLY A 266 -14.90 -10.06 15.50
N GLN A 267 -16.20 -9.78 15.41
CA GLN A 267 -16.72 -8.42 15.19
C GLN A 267 -16.33 -7.44 16.32
N ALA A 268 -16.43 -7.89 17.58
CA ALA A 268 -16.17 -7.05 18.75
C ALA A 268 -14.69 -6.65 18.92
N GLN A 269 -13.74 -7.41 18.37
CA GLN A 269 -12.31 -7.09 18.45
C GLN A 269 -11.76 -6.35 17.21
N MET A 270 -12.63 -5.92 16.28
CA MET A 270 -12.25 -5.03 15.18
C MET A 270 -12.15 -3.58 15.65
N MET A 271 -11.06 -2.89 15.28
CA MET A 271 -10.83 -1.47 15.59
C MET A 271 -10.23 -0.73 14.40
N ILE A 272 -10.84 0.37 13.96
CA ILE A 272 -10.35 1.18 12.84
C ILE A 272 -9.79 2.50 13.38
N VAL A 273 -8.58 2.87 12.97
CA VAL A 273 -7.98 4.17 13.29
C VAL A 273 -7.90 5.00 12.01
N THR A 274 -8.51 6.18 11.97
CA THR A 274 -8.63 6.96 10.73
C THR A 274 -8.70 8.46 10.98
N GLY A 275 -8.34 9.27 9.98
CA GLY A 275 -8.52 10.72 10.03
C GLY A 275 -9.98 11.11 10.21
N GLN A 276 -10.26 12.13 11.03
CA GLN A 276 -11.61 12.59 11.37
C GLN A 276 -12.52 12.86 10.14
N ALA A 277 -11.94 13.26 9.00
CA ALA A 277 -12.67 13.49 7.75
C ALA A 277 -13.23 12.22 7.10
N HIS A 278 -12.66 11.04 7.38
CA HIS A 278 -13.02 9.78 6.72
C HIS A 278 -13.94 8.89 7.57
N VAL A 279 -14.18 9.27 8.84
CA VAL A 279 -15.05 8.52 9.78
C VAL A 279 -16.40 8.18 9.15
N GLY A 280 -17.04 9.14 8.46
CA GLY A 280 -18.32 8.90 7.78
C GLY A 280 -18.22 7.88 6.63
N GLY A 281 -17.11 7.88 5.89
CA GLY A 281 -16.85 6.89 4.83
C GLY A 281 -16.57 5.49 5.37
N VAL A 282 -15.83 5.40 6.49
CA VAL A 282 -15.59 4.14 7.22
C VAL A 282 -16.90 3.57 7.76
N SER A 283 -17.68 4.35 8.52
CA SER A 283 -18.96 3.90 9.10
C SER A 283 -20.00 3.55 8.03
N ALA A 284 -19.97 4.17 6.85
CA ALA A 284 -20.85 3.83 5.74
C ALA A 284 -20.45 2.54 5.00
N GLN A 285 -19.17 2.16 5.02
CA GLN A 285 -18.68 0.91 4.40
C GLN A 285 -18.67 -0.29 5.35
N LEU A 286 -18.63 -0.05 6.66
CA LEU A 286 -18.58 -1.05 7.74
C LEU A 286 -19.70 -0.80 8.77
N PRO A 287 -20.99 -0.96 8.42
CA PRO A 287 -22.10 -0.73 9.36
C PRO A 287 -22.13 -1.70 10.55
N GLU A 288 -21.40 -2.81 10.48
CA GLU A 288 -21.21 -3.78 11.57
C GLU A 288 -20.15 -3.34 12.61
N LEU A 289 -19.36 -2.30 12.34
CA LEU A 289 -18.31 -1.83 13.24
C LEU A 289 -18.88 -1.05 14.44
N GLU A 290 -18.48 -1.43 15.65
CA GLU A 290 -18.81 -0.67 16.84
C GLU A 290 -18.22 0.75 16.80
N GLN A 291 -19.08 1.76 16.94
CA GLN A 291 -18.68 3.17 16.90
C GLN A 291 -17.65 3.55 18.00
N ALA A 292 -17.61 2.78 19.10
CA ALA A 292 -16.63 2.92 20.19
C ALA A 292 -15.21 2.42 19.83
N ASN A 293 -15.07 1.71 18.71
CA ASN A 293 -13.83 1.19 18.13
C ASN A 293 -13.42 1.93 16.83
N VAL A 294 -14.06 3.08 16.52
CA VAL A 294 -13.57 4.02 15.52
C VAL A 294 -12.75 5.11 16.22
N LEU A 295 -11.44 5.07 16.04
CA LEU A 295 -10.50 6.03 16.62
C LEU A 295 -10.21 7.14 15.61
N ALA A 296 -10.76 8.34 15.86
CA ALA A 296 -10.62 9.50 14.98
C ALA A 296 -9.35 10.30 15.28
N GLU A 297 -8.42 10.36 14.32
CA GLU A 297 -7.22 11.21 14.37
C GLU A 297 -7.55 12.65 13.91
N PRO A 298 -7.25 13.70 14.71
CA PRO A 298 -7.41 15.09 14.28
C PRO A 298 -6.49 15.52 13.14
N SER A 299 -5.33 14.88 12.99
CA SER A 299 -4.35 15.15 11.91
C SER A 299 -3.34 14.00 11.78
N PRO A 300 -2.77 13.73 10.58
CA PRO A 300 -1.95 12.54 10.34
C PRO A 300 -0.56 12.61 10.97
N LYS A 301 -0.23 11.63 11.82
CA LYS A 301 1.01 11.55 12.62
C LYS A 301 1.93 10.35 12.29
N GLU A 302 1.75 9.74 11.12
CA GLU A 302 2.32 8.43 10.71
C GLU A 302 1.85 7.25 11.61
N SER A 303 2.22 6.03 11.22
CA SER A 303 1.65 4.79 11.75
C SER A 303 1.82 4.59 13.27
N MET A 304 2.88 5.09 13.90
CA MET A 304 3.08 4.83 15.34
C MET A 304 2.05 5.55 16.22
N ALA A 305 1.60 6.74 15.83
CA ALA A 305 0.58 7.47 16.59
C ALA A 305 -0.78 6.74 16.52
N ALA A 306 -1.18 6.29 15.33
CA ALA A 306 -2.41 5.53 15.12
C ALA A 306 -2.42 4.19 15.89
N ILE A 307 -1.38 3.38 15.71
CA ILE A 307 -1.26 2.05 16.36
C ILE A 307 -1.06 2.20 17.87
N GLY A 308 -0.28 3.20 18.30
CA GLY A 308 -0.05 3.50 19.71
C GLY A 308 -1.29 4.01 20.44
N LEU A 309 -2.13 4.81 19.79
CA LEU A 309 -3.43 5.25 20.33
C LEU A 309 -4.34 4.04 20.56
N ALA A 310 -4.46 3.16 19.57
CA ALA A 310 -5.19 1.91 19.70
C ALA A 310 -4.65 1.06 20.86
N ALA A 311 -3.32 0.88 20.95
CA ALA A 311 -2.69 0.14 22.06
C ALA A 311 -2.99 0.77 23.44
N ALA A 312 -2.97 2.09 23.56
CA ALA A 312 -3.19 2.81 24.82
C ALA A 312 -4.66 2.77 25.28
N VAL A 313 -5.61 2.81 24.34
CA VAL A 313 -7.05 2.62 24.62
C VAL A 313 -7.34 1.15 24.94
N LEU A 314 -6.79 0.22 24.16
CA LEU A 314 -6.96 -1.22 24.38
C LEU A 314 -6.43 -1.65 25.75
N LEU A 315 -5.24 -1.19 26.17
CA LEU A 315 -4.67 -1.56 27.48
C LEU A 315 -5.56 -1.21 28.69
N GLN A 316 -6.50 -0.26 28.53
CA GLN A 316 -7.45 0.12 29.58
C GLN A 316 -8.77 -0.67 29.52
N ARG A 317 -9.14 -1.17 28.34
CA ARG A 317 -10.34 -2.01 28.12
C ARG A 317 -10.04 -3.50 28.31
N ASP A 318 -8.83 -3.93 27.96
CA ASP A 318 -8.32 -5.30 27.99
C ASP A 318 -6.80 -5.28 28.33
N PRO A 319 -6.42 -5.51 29.60
CA PRO A 319 -5.02 -5.45 30.03
C PRO A 319 -4.08 -6.48 29.38
N GLU A 320 -4.61 -7.56 28.82
CA GLU A 320 -3.82 -8.64 28.18
C GLU A 320 -3.90 -8.61 26.65
N ALA A 321 -4.54 -7.58 26.08
CA ALA A 321 -4.79 -7.40 24.65
C ALA A 321 -3.56 -7.72 23.78
N VAL A 322 -3.69 -8.73 22.92
CA VAL A 322 -2.83 -8.90 21.74
C VAL A 322 -3.48 -8.15 20.60
N LEU A 323 -2.76 -7.18 20.02
CA LEU A 323 -3.22 -6.43 18.86
C LEU A 323 -2.40 -6.81 17.62
N GLY A 324 -3.07 -6.82 16.48
CA GLY A 324 -2.48 -6.92 15.15
C GLY A 324 -2.80 -5.67 14.36
N SER A 325 -1.78 -4.95 13.92
CA SER A 325 -1.88 -3.81 13.01
C SER A 325 -1.87 -4.30 11.56
N PHE A 326 -2.93 -4.01 10.81
CA PHE A 326 -3.08 -4.37 9.41
C PHE A 326 -3.55 -3.15 8.60
N ALA A 327 -2.75 -2.68 7.64
CA ALA A 327 -3.11 -1.49 6.87
C ALA A 327 -4.39 -1.72 6.03
N ALA A 328 -5.25 -0.70 5.96
CA ALA A 328 -6.56 -0.77 5.29
C ALA A 328 -6.49 -0.88 3.76
N ASP A 329 -5.30 -0.77 3.18
CA ASP A 329 -5.04 -0.46 1.77
C ASP A 329 -4.11 -1.48 1.07
N HIS A 330 -3.89 -2.64 1.69
CA HIS A 330 -3.18 -3.79 1.10
C HIS A 330 -4.16 -4.79 0.45
N ILE A 331 -3.76 -5.31 -0.71
CA ILE A 331 -4.40 -6.49 -1.32
C ILE A 331 -3.64 -7.74 -0.85
N ILE A 332 -4.39 -8.77 -0.42
CA ILE A 332 -3.83 -10.04 0.05
C ILE A 332 -4.59 -11.21 -0.56
N SER A 333 -3.89 -12.19 -1.12
CA SER A 333 -4.44 -13.39 -1.76
C SER A 333 -3.86 -14.69 -1.16
N GLY A 334 -4.68 -15.74 -1.09
CA GLY A 334 -4.35 -16.98 -0.37
C GLY A 334 -4.72 -16.91 1.12
N ARG A 335 -6.02 -16.94 1.42
CA ARG A 335 -6.61 -16.79 2.76
C ARG A 335 -5.93 -17.66 3.81
N ASP A 336 -5.87 -18.97 3.58
CA ASP A 336 -5.37 -19.96 4.55
C ASP A 336 -3.92 -19.68 4.98
N ALA A 337 -3.08 -19.21 4.05
CA ALA A 337 -1.70 -18.83 4.33
C ALA A 337 -1.60 -17.53 5.13
N PHE A 338 -2.53 -16.58 4.95
CA PHE A 338 -2.66 -15.39 5.79
C PHE A 338 -3.18 -15.74 7.20
N GLU A 339 -4.26 -16.53 7.30
CA GLU A 339 -4.82 -16.97 8.58
C GLU A 339 -3.80 -17.75 9.42
N SER A 340 -3.03 -18.64 8.78
CA SER A 340 -1.90 -19.35 9.41
C SER A 340 -0.80 -18.39 9.90
N ALA A 341 -0.34 -17.47 9.04
CA ALA A 341 0.72 -16.52 9.40
C ALA A 341 0.32 -15.58 10.55
N VAL A 342 -0.95 -15.14 10.60
CA VAL A 342 -1.49 -14.35 11.72
C VAL A 342 -1.60 -15.20 12.99
N THR A 343 -1.99 -16.47 12.89
CA THR A 343 -2.06 -17.40 14.03
C THR A 343 -0.69 -17.60 14.67
N GLU A 344 0.34 -17.91 13.88
CA GLU A 344 1.72 -18.03 14.37
C GLU A 344 2.24 -16.70 14.96
N ALA A 345 1.83 -15.56 14.37
CA ALA A 345 2.20 -14.24 14.88
C ALA A 345 1.53 -13.92 16.23
N VAL A 346 0.27 -14.32 16.44
CA VAL A 346 -0.42 -14.18 17.73
C VAL A 346 0.23 -15.05 18.81
N ALA A 347 0.57 -16.31 18.51
CA ALA A 347 1.29 -17.18 19.44
C ALA A 347 2.66 -16.59 19.82
N THR A 348 3.40 -16.07 18.84
CA THR A 348 4.70 -15.42 19.05
C THR A 348 4.60 -14.08 19.81
N ALA A 349 3.53 -13.31 19.60
CA ALA A 349 3.24 -12.09 20.35
C ALA A 349 2.86 -12.39 21.82
N LYS A 350 2.11 -13.48 22.06
CA LYS A 350 1.79 -13.97 23.42
C LYS A 350 3.06 -14.38 24.19
N ALA A 351 4.10 -14.83 23.50
CA ALA A 351 5.44 -15.09 24.05
C ALA A 351 6.29 -13.81 24.32
N GLY A 352 5.77 -12.61 24.08
CA GLY A 352 6.39 -11.33 24.46
C GLY A 352 7.20 -10.63 23.37
N TYR A 353 7.16 -11.11 22.13
CA TYR A 353 7.82 -10.45 20.98
C TYR A 353 6.92 -9.37 20.35
N LEU A 354 7.55 -8.35 19.76
CA LEU A 354 6.95 -7.63 18.64
C LEU A 354 7.16 -8.47 17.38
N VAL A 355 6.09 -8.90 16.73
CA VAL A 355 6.14 -9.79 15.57
C VAL A 355 5.80 -9.02 14.31
N THR A 356 6.52 -9.25 13.22
CA THR A 356 6.17 -8.75 11.88
C THR A 356 5.88 -9.90 10.91
N ILE A 357 5.04 -9.66 9.90
CA ILE A 357 4.71 -10.66 8.87
C ILE A 357 5.54 -10.33 7.62
N GLY A 358 6.56 -11.15 7.35
CA GLY A 358 7.58 -10.89 6.33
C GLY A 358 7.22 -11.50 4.98
N ILE A 359 6.95 -10.67 3.98
CA ILE A 359 6.53 -11.07 2.63
C ILE A 359 7.72 -11.59 1.81
N ALA A 360 7.52 -12.61 0.98
CA ALA A 360 8.53 -13.13 0.06
C ALA A 360 8.83 -12.10 -1.07
N PRO A 361 10.07 -11.59 -1.22
CA PRO A 361 10.40 -10.63 -2.27
C PRO A 361 10.33 -11.28 -3.66
N SER A 362 9.53 -10.71 -4.57
CA SER A 362 9.48 -11.16 -5.97
C SER A 362 10.52 -10.47 -6.87
N HIS A 363 11.01 -9.31 -6.45
CA HIS A 363 11.96 -8.47 -7.19
C HIS A 363 12.74 -7.55 -6.22
N PRO A 364 13.83 -6.88 -6.64
CA PRO A 364 14.63 -6.04 -5.75
C PRO A 364 14.02 -4.63 -5.59
N SER A 365 12.83 -4.53 -5.00
CA SER A 365 12.16 -3.25 -4.71
C SER A 365 13.02 -2.35 -3.83
N THR A 366 13.13 -1.07 -4.16
CA THR A 366 13.69 -0.03 -3.28
C THR A 366 12.62 0.75 -2.50
N GLY A 367 11.33 0.43 -2.73
CA GLY A 367 10.20 1.10 -2.08
C GLY A 367 9.85 0.54 -0.69
N PHE A 368 10.25 -0.70 -0.41
CA PHE A 368 9.89 -1.44 0.81
C PHE A 368 11.06 -1.54 1.80
N GLY A 369 10.75 -1.73 3.08
CA GLY A 369 11.71 -2.19 4.07
C GLY A 369 12.03 -3.67 3.93
N TYR A 370 13.20 -4.09 4.40
CA TYR A 370 13.67 -5.47 4.38
C TYR A 370 13.99 -5.96 5.80
N ILE A 371 13.57 -7.18 6.09
CA ILE A 371 13.71 -7.88 7.36
C ILE A 371 14.65 -9.07 7.14
N LYS A 372 15.76 -9.15 7.86
CA LYS A 372 16.68 -10.28 7.80
C LYS A 372 16.23 -11.40 8.72
N LEU A 373 15.99 -12.58 8.13
CA LEU A 373 15.64 -13.79 8.85
C LEU A 373 16.83 -14.27 9.69
N GLY A 374 16.60 -14.48 10.98
CA GLY A 374 17.54 -15.11 11.90
C GLY A 374 17.19 -16.57 12.20
N GLU A 375 17.72 -17.02 13.33
CA GLU A 375 17.45 -18.34 13.93
C GLU A 375 15.95 -18.55 14.17
N LYS A 376 15.51 -19.81 14.15
CA LYS A 376 14.14 -20.19 14.54
C LYS A 376 13.93 -19.96 16.04
N LEU A 377 12.75 -19.46 16.40
CA LEU A 377 12.33 -19.35 17.80
C LEU A 377 11.61 -20.63 18.22
N SER A 378 11.83 -21.07 19.47
CA SER A 378 11.16 -22.22 20.06
C SER A 378 9.85 -21.79 20.72
N VAL A 379 8.86 -21.42 19.90
CA VAL A 379 7.53 -20.96 20.34
C VAL A 379 6.49 -22.04 20.00
N ASN A 380 5.65 -22.41 20.98
CA ASN A 380 4.54 -23.33 20.75
C ASN A 380 3.54 -22.70 19.76
N GLU A 381 2.92 -23.52 18.90
CA GLU A 381 1.99 -23.07 17.85
C GLU A 381 2.56 -22.08 16.80
N ALA A 382 3.89 -21.82 16.79
CA ALA A 382 4.54 -20.96 15.80
C ALA A 382 5.85 -21.57 15.22
N PRO A 383 5.78 -22.72 14.50
CA PRO A 383 6.95 -23.46 14.01
C PRO A 383 7.79 -22.72 12.94
N ASN A 384 7.29 -21.65 12.34
CA ASN A 384 7.99 -20.82 11.35
C ASN A 384 8.53 -19.51 11.92
N ALA A 385 8.22 -19.17 13.18
CA ALA A 385 8.73 -17.99 13.85
C ALA A 385 10.26 -17.95 13.87
N ARG A 386 10.82 -16.79 13.50
CA ARG A 386 12.26 -16.52 13.51
C ARG A 386 12.56 -15.21 14.22
N ARG A 387 13.75 -15.09 14.80
CA ARG A 387 14.28 -13.80 15.28
C ARG A 387 14.56 -12.89 14.09
N VAL A 388 14.32 -11.58 14.23
CA VAL A 388 14.87 -10.58 13.28
C VAL A 388 16.27 -10.20 13.70
N THR A 389 17.22 -10.23 12.75
CA THR A 389 18.63 -9.87 13.01
C THR A 389 19.02 -8.50 12.48
N GLU A 390 18.32 -8.01 11.45
CA GLU A 390 18.51 -6.69 10.84
C GLU A 390 17.15 -6.23 10.29
N PHE A 391 16.83 -4.95 10.47
CA PHE A 391 15.72 -4.27 9.83
C PHE A 391 16.29 -3.11 9.01
N LYS A 392 15.99 -3.05 7.71
CA LYS A 392 16.56 -2.08 6.78
C LYS A 392 15.48 -1.43 5.93
N GLU A 393 15.12 -0.21 6.26
CA GLU A 393 14.15 0.55 5.49
C GLU A 393 14.74 1.04 4.15
N LYS A 394 13.98 0.87 3.05
CA LYS A 394 14.23 1.40 1.68
C LYS A 394 15.70 1.38 1.24
N PRO A 395 16.33 0.20 1.07
CA PRO A 395 17.69 0.08 0.56
C PRO A 395 17.81 0.55 -0.90
N ASP A 396 19.03 0.86 -1.33
CA ASP A 396 19.34 1.12 -2.73
C ASP A 396 19.20 -0.15 -3.60
N ALA A 397 19.12 0.03 -4.92
CA ALA A 397 18.85 -1.08 -5.85
C ALA A 397 19.94 -2.17 -5.87
N ARG A 398 21.20 -1.85 -5.58
CA ARG A 398 22.28 -2.84 -5.49
C ARG A 398 22.14 -3.65 -4.20
N THR A 399 21.86 -2.99 -3.09
CA THR A 399 21.61 -3.64 -1.79
C THR A 399 20.33 -4.49 -1.84
N ALA A 400 19.24 -4.01 -2.44
CA ALA A 400 18.00 -4.77 -2.65
C ALA A 400 18.22 -6.03 -3.51
N SER A 401 19.03 -5.92 -4.57
CA SER A 401 19.42 -7.07 -5.41
C SER A 401 20.25 -8.11 -4.64
N ALA A 402 21.21 -7.66 -3.83
CA ALA A 402 21.97 -8.55 -2.96
C ALA A 402 21.07 -9.25 -1.91
N TYR A 403 20.14 -8.53 -1.28
CA TYR A 403 19.16 -9.09 -0.34
C TYR A 403 18.24 -10.13 -0.97
N LEU A 404 17.78 -9.90 -2.20
CA LEU A 404 17.00 -10.89 -2.97
C LEU A 404 17.83 -12.15 -3.24
N SER A 405 19.09 -12.01 -3.65
CA SER A 405 19.95 -13.14 -4.05
C SER A 405 20.31 -14.12 -2.93
N THR A 406 20.21 -13.74 -1.65
CA THR A 406 20.48 -14.70 -0.55
C THR A 406 19.25 -15.52 -0.15
N GLY A 407 18.04 -15.02 -0.41
CA GLY A 407 16.79 -15.61 0.11
C GLY A 407 16.58 -15.42 1.62
N ASP A 408 17.54 -14.86 2.35
CA ASP A 408 17.51 -14.63 3.80
C ASP A 408 16.68 -13.40 4.21
N TYR A 409 16.24 -12.59 3.25
CA TYR A 409 15.47 -11.38 3.52
C TYR A 409 13.99 -11.53 3.13
N ARG A 410 13.12 -10.85 3.86
CA ARG A 410 11.69 -10.67 3.55
C ARG A 410 11.36 -9.18 3.47
N TRP A 411 10.37 -8.79 2.68
CA TRP A 411 9.87 -7.42 2.73
C TRP A 411 9.07 -7.20 4.02
N ASN A 412 9.19 -6.01 4.59
CA ASN A 412 8.28 -5.51 5.61
C ASN A 412 6.96 -5.13 4.96
N GLY A 413 5.93 -5.96 5.14
CA GLY A 413 4.56 -5.69 4.68
C GLY A 413 3.76 -4.76 5.60
N GLY A 414 4.39 -3.97 6.47
CA GLY A 414 3.74 -3.03 7.40
C GLY A 414 2.83 -3.66 8.47
N MET A 415 2.80 -4.99 8.56
CA MET A 415 1.95 -5.75 9.46
C MET A 415 2.72 -6.16 10.72
N PHE A 416 2.14 -5.86 11.89
CA PHE A 416 2.77 -6.07 13.19
C PHE A 416 1.78 -6.67 14.20
N VAL A 417 2.18 -7.69 14.95
CA VAL A 417 1.36 -8.34 16.01
C VAL A 417 2.14 -8.33 17.32
N VAL A 418 1.53 -7.87 18.41
CA VAL A 418 2.21 -7.60 19.69
C VAL A 418 1.20 -7.47 20.84
N LYS A 419 1.60 -7.74 22.09
CA LYS A 419 0.80 -7.33 23.26
C LYS A 419 0.77 -5.80 23.39
N ALA A 420 -0.39 -5.21 23.65
CA ALA A 420 -0.57 -3.76 23.81
C ALA A 420 0.41 -3.17 24.83
N LYS A 421 0.56 -3.83 25.99
CA LYS A 421 1.55 -3.46 27.01
C LYS A 421 2.99 -3.50 26.50
N VAL A 422 3.39 -4.54 25.78
CA VAL A 422 4.77 -4.68 25.26
C VAL A 422 5.08 -3.58 24.25
N LEU A 423 4.11 -3.21 23.40
CA LEU A 423 4.28 -2.10 22.45
C LEU A 423 4.45 -0.75 23.16
N LEU A 424 3.70 -0.50 24.23
CA LEU A 424 3.80 0.75 24.99
C LEU A 424 5.06 0.81 25.87
N ASP A 425 5.45 -0.29 26.51
CA ASP A 425 6.71 -0.40 27.25
C ASP A 425 7.91 -0.11 26.31
N LEU A 426 7.90 -0.70 25.10
CA LEU A 426 8.88 -0.41 24.05
C LEU A 426 8.84 1.07 23.60
N LEU A 427 7.65 1.62 23.34
CA LEU A 427 7.51 3.01 22.91
C LEU A 427 7.97 3.99 23.98
N LYS A 428 7.87 3.63 25.26
CA LYS A 428 8.42 4.39 26.39
C LYS A 428 9.94 4.36 26.44
N GLU A 429 10.56 3.23 26.06
CA GLU A 429 12.02 3.11 25.93
C GLU A 429 12.58 3.98 24.78
N THR A 430 11.81 4.20 23.70
CA THR A 430 12.32 4.81 22.45
C THR A 430 11.79 6.22 22.12
N VAL A 431 10.51 6.50 22.38
CA VAL A 431 9.82 7.77 22.05
C VAL A 431 8.88 8.15 23.22
N PRO A 432 9.42 8.48 24.41
CA PRO A 432 8.63 8.69 25.63
C PRO A 432 7.56 9.78 25.49
N GLU A 433 7.83 10.86 24.73
CA GLU A 433 6.86 11.93 24.46
C GLU A 433 5.59 11.40 23.75
N LEU A 434 5.74 10.42 22.85
CA LEU A 434 4.61 9.78 22.17
C LEU A 434 3.87 8.83 23.11
N HIS A 435 4.60 8.02 23.88
CA HIS A 435 4.01 7.15 24.91
C HIS A 435 3.17 7.93 25.93
N ASP A 436 3.74 8.97 26.54
CA ASP A 436 3.11 9.71 27.64
C ASP A 436 1.90 10.51 27.14
N GLY A 437 2.00 11.13 25.96
CA GLY A 437 0.90 11.83 25.32
C GLY A 437 -0.26 10.90 24.94
N LEU A 438 0.02 9.76 24.30
CA LEU A 438 -1.00 8.77 23.96
C LEU A 438 -1.65 8.15 25.20
N THR A 439 -0.88 7.89 26.25
CA THR A 439 -1.39 7.38 27.53
C THR A 439 -2.34 8.39 28.19
N ARG A 440 -1.98 9.68 28.20
CA ARG A 440 -2.82 10.75 28.76
C ARG A 440 -4.10 11.00 27.95
N ILE A 441 -4.05 10.84 26.62
CA ILE A 441 -5.24 10.83 25.75
C ILE A 441 -6.14 9.63 26.08
N ALA A 442 -5.56 8.42 26.16
CA ALA A 442 -6.31 7.21 26.40
C ALA A 442 -7.00 7.19 27.78
N ALA A 443 -6.34 7.73 28.81
CA ALA A 443 -6.85 7.81 30.19
C ALA A 443 -8.17 8.60 30.37
N VAL A 444 -8.62 9.32 29.34
CA VAL A 444 -9.91 10.02 29.29
C VAL A 444 -10.76 9.63 28.09
N TRP A 445 -10.39 8.57 27.35
CA TRP A 445 -10.95 8.25 26.04
C TRP A 445 -12.46 7.97 26.06
N ASP A 446 -12.92 7.21 27.05
CA ASP A 446 -14.33 6.87 27.24
C ASP A 446 -15.02 7.86 28.21
N SER A 447 -14.65 9.15 28.13
CA SER A 447 -15.21 10.26 28.91
C SER A 447 -15.37 11.54 28.09
N ASP A 448 -16.20 12.48 28.57
CA ASP A 448 -16.44 13.78 27.94
C ASP A 448 -15.16 14.62 27.74
N ALA A 449 -14.14 14.40 28.57
CA ALA A 449 -12.86 15.11 28.50
C ALA A 449 -12.01 14.75 27.27
N ARG A 450 -12.31 13.63 26.57
CA ARG A 450 -11.56 13.17 25.38
C ARG A 450 -11.31 14.29 24.37
N GLY A 451 -12.34 15.03 24.00
CA GLY A 451 -12.24 16.05 22.94
C GLY A 451 -11.26 17.18 23.27
N ALA A 452 -11.24 17.63 24.53
CA ALA A 452 -10.33 18.67 25.01
C ALA A 452 -8.89 18.16 25.09
N VAL A 453 -8.67 17.01 25.73
CA VAL A 453 -7.32 16.43 25.92
C VAL A 453 -6.71 15.99 24.59
N MET A 454 -7.51 15.45 23.66
CA MET A 454 -7.06 15.15 22.30
C MET A 454 -6.63 16.41 21.56
N SER A 455 -7.38 17.52 21.70
CA SER A 455 -7.04 18.80 21.06
C SER A 455 -5.81 19.49 21.66
N GLU A 456 -5.57 19.30 22.96
CA GLU A 456 -4.37 19.78 23.66
C GLU A 456 -3.12 18.99 23.23
N ILE A 457 -3.19 17.66 23.24
CA ILE A 457 -2.01 16.79 23.17
C ILE A 457 -1.69 16.33 21.74
N TRP A 458 -2.69 15.99 20.92
CA TRP A 458 -2.43 15.45 19.58
C TRP A 458 -1.54 16.36 18.70
N PRO A 459 -1.66 17.70 18.74
CA PRO A 459 -0.75 18.57 17.99
C PRO A 459 0.73 18.42 18.38
N THR A 460 1.05 18.15 19.64
CA THR A 460 2.44 18.10 20.15
C THR A 460 3.14 16.77 19.88
N LEU A 461 2.38 15.67 19.70
CA LEU A 461 2.94 14.33 19.48
C LEU A 461 3.95 14.29 18.31
N PRO A 462 5.10 13.60 18.44
CA PRO A 462 6.05 13.47 17.34
C PRO A 462 5.44 12.64 16.20
N LYS A 463 5.80 13.01 14.96
CA LYS A 463 5.31 12.36 13.74
C LYS A 463 6.31 11.29 13.28
N ILE A 464 6.00 10.01 13.49
CA ILE A 464 6.95 8.89 13.27
C ILE A 464 6.25 7.56 12.97
N ALA A 465 6.84 6.74 12.09
CA ALA A 465 6.35 5.40 11.76
C ALA A 465 6.82 4.34 12.77
N ILE A 466 6.02 3.29 12.97
CA ILE A 466 6.31 2.17 13.91
C ILE A 466 7.67 1.51 13.64
N ASP A 467 8.08 1.50 12.37
CA ASP A 467 9.30 0.90 11.86
C ASP A 467 10.55 1.52 12.50
N HIS A 468 10.61 2.86 12.54
CA HIS A 468 11.70 3.60 13.19
C HIS A 468 11.46 3.83 14.69
N ALA A 469 10.21 4.02 15.10
CA ALA A 469 9.88 4.27 16.50
C ALA A 469 10.11 3.05 17.39
N VAL A 470 9.83 1.84 16.89
CA VAL A 470 9.85 0.62 17.71
C VAL A 470 10.54 -0.56 17.02
N ALA A 471 10.20 -0.91 15.78
CA ALA A 471 10.66 -2.18 15.19
C ALA A 471 12.19 -2.24 15.00
N GLU A 472 12.79 -1.20 14.42
CA GLU A 472 14.23 -1.12 14.21
C GLU A 472 15.01 -1.06 15.54
N PRO A 473 14.67 -0.22 16.55
CA PRO A 473 15.24 -0.30 17.90
C PRO A 473 15.07 -1.66 18.58
N ALA A 474 13.86 -2.22 18.59
CA ALA A 474 13.54 -3.48 19.27
C ALA A 474 14.27 -4.69 18.64
N SER A 475 14.54 -4.65 17.33
CA SER A 475 15.32 -5.69 16.65
C SER A 475 16.76 -5.79 17.17
N LYS A 476 17.39 -4.64 17.44
CA LYS A 476 18.79 -4.54 17.93
C LYS A 476 18.95 -5.13 19.34
N VAL A 477 17.90 -5.09 20.16
CA VAL A 477 17.84 -5.74 21.49
C VAL A 477 17.20 -7.14 21.46
N GLY A 478 16.86 -7.67 20.28
CA GLY A 478 16.33 -9.03 20.12
C GLY A 478 14.86 -9.23 20.52
N LYS A 479 14.10 -8.17 20.78
CA LYS A 479 12.66 -8.20 21.13
C LYS A 479 11.74 -8.39 19.89
N VAL A 480 12.30 -8.54 18.68
CA VAL A 480 11.53 -8.64 17.42
C VAL A 480 11.64 -10.00 16.76
N ALA A 481 10.49 -10.54 16.36
CA ALA A 481 10.31 -11.77 15.62
C ALA A 481 9.66 -11.54 14.25
N VAL A 482 9.77 -12.51 13.35
CA VAL A 482 9.14 -12.49 12.02
C VAL A 482 8.53 -13.86 11.71
N ILE A 483 7.32 -13.84 11.16
CA ILE A 483 6.71 -15.00 10.50
C ILE A 483 6.95 -14.84 8.99
N PRO A 484 7.73 -15.72 8.32
CA PRO A 484 7.92 -15.67 6.87
C PRO A 484 6.64 -16.12 6.16
N ALA A 485 5.97 -15.20 5.47
CA ALA A 485 4.70 -15.44 4.80
C ALA A 485 4.86 -16.05 3.39
N THR A 486 3.81 -16.74 2.95
CA THR A 486 3.68 -17.36 1.61
C THR A 486 2.41 -16.93 0.86
N PHE A 487 1.59 -16.06 1.45
CA PHE A 487 0.44 -15.44 0.78
C PHE A 487 0.89 -14.35 -0.20
N GLY A 488 0.08 -14.07 -1.23
CA GLY A 488 0.31 -12.95 -2.14
C GLY A 488 -0.06 -11.63 -1.48
N TRP A 489 0.73 -10.58 -1.72
CA TRP A 489 0.57 -9.26 -1.11
C TRP A 489 1.00 -8.15 -2.08
N ASP A 490 0.27 -7.04 -2.10
CA ASP A 490 0.63 -5.80 -2.81
C ASP A 490 0.15 -4.56 -2.00
N ASP A 491 0.91 -3.45 -2.07
CA ASP A 491 0.61 -2.19 -1.37
C ASP A 491 -0.21 -1.19 -2.20
N VAL A 492 -0.53 -1.53 -3.46
CA VAL A 492 -1.20 -0.69 -4.46
C VAL A 492 -0.59 0.71 -4.51
N GLY A 493 0.73 0.75 -4.70
CA GLY A 493 1.53 1.97 -4.60
C GLY A 493 1.30 3.02 -5.70
N ASP A 494 0.86 2.63 -6.90
CA ASP A 494 0.42 3.52 -8.00
C ASP A 494 -0.33 2.75 -9.13
N PHE A 495 -0.63 3.42 -10.25
CA PHE A 495 -1.31 2.82 -11.41
C PHE A 495 -0.53 1.71 -12.13
N SER A 496 0.79 1.62 -11.95
CA SER A 496 1.59 0.51 -12.49
C SER A 496 1.31 -0.74 -11.69
N SER A 497 1.41 -0.68 -10.35
CA SER A 497 1.03 -1.77 -9.44
C SER A 497 -0.42 -2.20 -9.66
N LEU A 498 -1.33 -1.22 -9.76
CA LEU A 498 -2.75 -1.48 -10.03
C LEU A 498 -2.98 -2.28 -11.31
N ALA A 499 -2.23 -1.98 -12.38
CA ALA A 499 -2.35 -2.72 -13.65
C ALA A 499 -1.85 -4.18 -13.54
N ASP A 500 -0.86 -4.48 -12.70
CA ASP A 500 -0.40 -5.87 -12.51
C ASP A 500 -1.42 -6.73 -11.74
N LEU A 501 -2.36 -6.09 -11.03
CA LEU A 501 -3.43 -6.72 -10.26
C LEU A 501 -4.72 -6.96 -11.06
N ILE A 502 -4.91 -6.27 -12.18
CA ILE A 502 -6.11 -6.40 -13.03
C ILE A 502 -5.86 -7.42 -14.15
N PRO A 503 -6.73 -8.44 -14.31
CA PRO A 503 -6.61 -9.40 -15.40
C PRO A 503 -7.04 -8.77 -16.74
N ALA A 504 -6.31 -9.09 -17.80
CA ALA A 504 -6.78 -9.08 -19.19
C ALA A 504 -5.91 -10.06 -20.01
N GLU A 505 -6.22 -10.19 -21.29
CA GLU A 505 -5.53 -11.10 -22.21
C GLU A 505 -4.07 -10.67 -22.47
N GLU A 506 -3.31 -11.49 -23.22
CA GLU A 506 -1.92 -11.18 -23.55
C GLU A 506 -1.87 -10.08 -24.63
N GLY A 507 -1.04 -9.06 -24.42
CA GLY A 507 -0.98 -7.87 -25.27
C GLY A 507 -2.07 -6.82 -24.97
N GLU A 508 -3.27 -7.21 -24.55
CA GLU A 508 -4.39 -6.26 -24.34
C GLU A 508 -4.25 -5.39 -23.06
N PRO A 509 -4.76 -4.13 -23.09
CA PRO A 509 -4.82 -3.26 -21.92
C PRO A 509 -5.68 -3.85 -20.81
N ARG A 510 -5.33 -3.48 -19.57
CA ARG A 510 -6.15 -3.78 -18.39
C ARG A 510 -7.32 -2.82 -18.33
N ILE A 511 -8.49 -3.30 -17.93
CA ILE A 511 -9.70 -2.47 -17.79
C ILE A 511 -10.28 -2.63 -16.39
N LEU A 512 -10.42 -1.52 -15.66
CA LEU A 512 -11.10 -1.47 -14.36
C LEU A 512 -12.43 -0.70 -14.52
N GLY A 513 -13.53 -1.44 -14.59
CA GLY A 513 -14.88 -0.91 -14.86
C GLY A 513 -15.55 -1.59 -16.05
N ASP A 514 -16.53 -0.91 -16.65
CA ASP A 514 -17.28 -1.45 -17.80
C ASP A 514 -16.44 -1.49 -19.09
N SER A 515 -15.92 -2.68 -19.42
CA SER A 515 -15.12 -2.91 -20.63
C SER A 515 -15.85 -2.62 -21.94
N ARG A 516 -17.18 -2.58 -21.95
CA ARG A 516 -17.99 -2.21 -23.13
C ARG A 516 -17.85 -0.72 -23.51
N LEU A 517 -17.25 0.08 -22.63
CA LEU A 517 -16.89 1.47 -22.90
C LEU A 517 -15.49 1.61 -23.51
N VAL A 518 -14.69 0.56 -23.60
CA VAL A 518 -13.30 0.63 -24.10
C VAL A 518 -13.22 0.02 -25.49
N VAL A 519 -12.59 0.74 -26.43
CA VAL A 519 -12.25 0.24 -27.77
C VAL A 519 -10.77 0.50 -28.04
N THR A 520 -10.01 -0.56 -28.24
CA THR A 520 -8.56 -0.54 -28.47
C THR A 520 -8.24 -1.14 -29.84
N GLU A 521 -7.30 -0.54 -30.55
CA GLU A 521 -6.83 -0.97 -31.86
C GLU A 521 -5.33 -0.69 -31.94
N SER A 522 -4.53 -1.70 -32.28
CA SER A 522 -3.07 -1.58 -32.37
C SER A 522 -2.44 -0.90 -31.13
N GLN A 523 -2.77 -1.38 -29.93
CA GLN A 523 -2.20 -0.94 -28.64
C GLN A 523 -1.72 -2.15 -27.84
N ALA A 524 -0.50 -2.09 -27.32
CA ALA A 524 0.03 -3.04 -26.35
C ALA A 524 -0.07 -2.52 -24.91
N GLY A 525 -0.75 -3.26 -24.03
CA GLY A 525 -0.76 -3.06 -22.59
C GLY A 525 -1.40 -1.75 -22.12
N GLY A 526 -1.04 -1.31 -20.91
CA GLY A 526 -1.64 -0.16 -20.24
C GLY A 526 -2.83 -0.50 -19.32
N LEU A 527 -3.52 0.53 -18.82
CA LEU A 527 -4.65 0.46 -17.90
C LEU A 527 -5.69 1.55 -18.21
N ILE A 528 -6.93 1.16 -18.47
CA ILE A 528 -8.03 2.05 -18.84
C ILE A 528 -9.15 1.95 -17.80
N ILE A 529 -9.60 3.09 -17.29
CA ILE A 529 -10.56 3.19 -16.18
C ILE A 529 -11.69 4.17 -16.58
N PRO A 530 -12.77 3.69 -17.23
CA PRO A 530 -13.86 4.52 -17.75
C PRO A 530 -14.88 4.93 -16.66
N ALA A 531 -14.40 5.41 -15.51
CA ALA A 531 -15.20 5.70 -14.32
C ALA A 531 -16.24 6.83 -14.49
N ALA A 532 -16.14 7.64 -15.55
CA ALA A 532 -17.12 8.64 -15.94
C ALA A 532 -18.31 8.07 -16.76
N GLY A 533 -18.26 6.79 -17.14
CA GLY A 533 -19.34 6.13 -17.90
C GLY A 533 -19.42 6.52 -19.39
N ARG A 534 -18.38 7.14 -19.96
CA ARG A 534 -18.30 7.49 -21.39
C ARG A 534 -17.35 6.56 -22.15
N PRO A 535 -17.56 6.32 -23.46
CA PRO A 535 -16.63 5.53 -24.26
C PRO A 535 -15.24 6.16 -24.38
N ILE A 536 -14.21 5.32 -24.31
CA ILE A 536 -12.80 5.63 -24.51
C ILE A 536 -12.31 4.82 -25.71
N ALA A 537 -11.71 5.49 -26.69
CA ALA A 537 -11.12 4.86 -27.87
C ALA A 537 -9.61 5.16 -27.92
N CYS A 538 -8.79 4.12 -28.06
CA CYS A 538 -7.32 4.22 -28.10
C CYS A 538 -6.78 3.51 -29.34
N LEU A 539 -5.86 4.16 -30.04
CA LEU A 539 -5.30 3.72 -31.32
C LEU A 539 -3.81 4.05 -31.37
N GLY A 540 -2.94 3.03 -31.51
CA GLY A 540 -1.49 3.24 -31.68
C GLY A 540 -0.79 3.89 -30.47
N VAL A 541 -1.24 3.63 -29.25
CA VAL A 541 -0.75 4.27 -28.02
C VAL A 541 -0.45 3.26 -26.92
N ASP A 542 0.75 2.68 -26.96
CA ASP A 542 1.18 1.62 -26.06
C ASP A 542 1.38 2.06 -24.60
N ASP A 543 1.10 1.13 -23.69
CA ASP A 543 1.32 1.21 -22.24
C ASP A 543 0.75 2.45 -21.53
N VAL A 544 -0.32 3.03 -22.10
CA VAL A 544 -1.01 4.19 -21.55
C VAL A 544 -1.86 3.84 -20.33
N VAL A 545 -1.87 4.75 -19.37
CA VAL A 545 -2.78 4.76 -18.22
C VAL A 545 -3.79 5.88 -18.47
N VAL A 546 -5.05 5.53 -18.69
CA VAL A 546 -6.16 6.45 -18.98
C VAL A 546 -7.20 6.31 -17.87
N VAL A 547 -7.38 7.38 -17.09
CA VAL A 547 -8.22 7.37 -15.88
C VAL A 547 -9.20 8.52 -15.95
N ASP A 548 -10.45 8.17 -16.22
CA ASP A 548 -11.51 9.10 -16.59
C ASP A 548 -12.59 9.15 -15.52
N THR A 549 -12.59 10.18 -14.67
CA THR A 549 -13.65 10.44 -13.68
C THR A 549 -14.62 11.51 -14.21
N PRO A 550 -15.84 11.65 -13.66
CA PRO A 550 -16.84 12.59 -14.17
C PRO A 550 -16.36 14.05 -14.30
N ASP A 551 -15.35 14.42 -13.51
CA ASP A 551 -14.81 15.77 -13.32
C ASP A 551 -13.34 15.95 -13.74
N ALA A 552 -12.58 14.86 -13.93
CA ALA A 552 -11.15 14.92 -14.23
C ALA A 552 -10.70 13.73 -15.11
N LEU A 553 -9.76 14.00 -16.03
CA LEU A 553 -9.14 12.99 -16.88
C LEU A 553 -7.62 13.04 -16.69
N LEU A 554 -7.03 11.91 -16.32
CA LEU A 554 -5.58 11.69 -16.33
C LEU A 554 -5.22 10.78 -17.51
N ILE A 555 -4.19 11.18 -18.25
CA ILE A 555 -3.50 10.33 -19.23
C ILE A 555 -2.01 10.37 -18.87
N THR A 556 -1.39 9.19 -18.72
CA THR A 556 0.05 8.99 -18.50
C THR A 556 0.46 7.64 -19.11
N THR A 557 1.68 7.15 -18.85
CA THR A 557 2.09 5.75 -19.13
C THR A 557 2.40 5.03 -17.82
N ARG A 558 2.38 3.68 -17.78
CA ARG A 558 2.64 2.94 -16.52
C ARG A 558 4.01 3.27 -15.96
N ALA A 559 5.02 3.36 -16.83
CA ALA A 559 6.38 3.80 -16.50
C ALA A 559 6.47 5.19 -15.83
N ARG A 560 5.40 5.99 -15.86
CA ARG A 560 5.30 7.31 -15.21
C ARG A 560 4.23 7.38 -14.11
N SER A 561 3.68 6.27 -13.63
CA SER A 561 2.69 6.25 -12.55
C SER A 561 3.21 6.91 -11.26
N GLN A 562 4.49 6.73 -10.91
CA GLN A 562 5.13 7.42 -9.79
C GLN A 562 5.19 8.96 -9.93
N ASP A 563 5.03 9.50 -11.14
CA ASP A 563 5.01 10.96 -11.39
C ASP A 563 3.65 11.60 -11.12
N VAL A 564 2.57 10.84 -10.89
CA VAL A 564 1.22 11.42 -10.66
C VAL A 564 1.21 12.36 -9.44
N LYS A 565 1.98 12.07 -8.39
CA LYS A 565 2.18 12.99 -7.25
C LYS A 565 2.70 14.38 -7.66
N LYS A 566 3.46 14.48 -8.77
CA LYS A 566 3.94 15.75 -9.34
C LYS A 566 2.85 16.52 -10.09
N ILE A 567 1.90 15.83 -10.74
CA ILE A 567 0.78 16.52 -11.39
C ILE A 567 -0.25 16.99 -10.37
N VAL A 568 -0.57 16.18 -9.34
CA VAL A 568 -1.45 16.60 -8.22
C VAL A 568 -0.93 17.87 -7.53
N GLY A 569 0.38 17.95 -7.27
CA GLY A 569 1.02 19.16 -6.71
C GLY A 569 0.99 20.41 -7.63
N ARG A 570 0.59 20.25 -8.90
CA ARG A 570 0.23 21.36 -9.82
C ARG A 570 -1.28 21.57 -9.84
N THR A 571 -2.08 20.51 -9.97
CA THR A 571 -3.56 20.55 -9.93
C THR A 571 -4.05 21.31 -8.71
N LYS A 572 -3.53 21.05 -7.51
CA LYS A 572 -3.96 21.72 -6.26
C LYS A 572 -3.74 23.24 -6.23
N LYS A 573 -2.97 23.80 -7.18
CA LYS A 573 -2.75 25.25 -7.33
C LYS A 573 -3.71 25.93 -8.31
N VAL A 574 -4.48 25.15 -9.07
CA VAL A 574 -5.38 25.62 -10.13
C VAL A 574 -6.82 25.16 -9.86
N TYR A 575 -6.96 23.94 -9.36
CA TYR A 575 -8.19 23.22 -9.03
C TYR A 575 -8.03 22.54 -7.65
N PRO A 576 -7.94 23.31 -6.55
CA PRO A 576 -7.78 22.76 -5.20
C PRO A 576 -8.90 21.79 -4.79
N GLU A 577 -10.11 21.96 -5.34
CA GLU A 577 -11.28 21.11 -5.13
C GLU A 577 -11.15 19.68 -5.72
N LEU A 578 -10.19 19.46 -6.63
CA LEU A 578 -9.99 18.15 -7.27
C LEU A 578 -9.00 17.24 -6.52
N CYS A 579 -8.33 17.70 -5.45
CA CYS A 579 -7.14 17.06 -4.87
C CYS A 579 -7.39 16.47 -3.49
#